data_AF-A0A443RSQ8-F1
#
_entry.id   AF-A0A443RSQ8-F1
#
_cell.length_a   1.000
_cell.length_b   1.000
_cell.length_c   1.000
_cell.angle_alpha   90.00
_cell.angle_beta   90.00
_cell.angle_gamma   90.00
#
_symmetry.space_group_name_H-M   'P 1'
#
loop_
_entity.id
_entity.type
_entity.pdbx_description
1 polymer ?
#
loop_
_entity_poly.entity_id
_entity_poly.type
_entity_poly.pdbx_seq_one_letter_code
_entity_poly.pdbx_strand_id
1 'polypeptide(L)'
;GVSPLNSVMYMDGLAWSKYQALTVFSPIVEANVIGWQRKLEEEDKKRLFLVYGTLPDKIQNPCWFYDKYPNQTFRLTPEEMEEAKKVEKCDELIDSRTTLRTPSTAMAHFGVKVSYECQNKKFVMLGDKTRKCMRNGKWTGMQPICMPPELVNSFCTYSSGDSRCERFLLANKKRTYEMNESVVKRSVEKQYKQFESEFVSKEMNSSS
;
A
#
# COMPACT_ATOMS: atom_id res chain seq x y z
N GLY A 1 30.23 3.55 -34.29
CA GLY A 1 29.33 2.68 -33.51
C GLY A 1 29.20 3.27 -32.13
N VAL A 2 27.99 3.60 -31.69
CA VAL A 2 27.73 4.17 -30.37
C VAL A 2 27.50 3.03 -29.39
N SER A 3 28.26 3.00 -28.29
CA SER A 3 28.17 1.94 -27.27
C SER A 3 26.87 2.05 -26.45
N PRO A 4 26.20 0.93 -26.11
CA PRO A 4 24.84 0.91 -25.56
C PRO A 4 24.73 1.18 -24.05
N LEU A 5 25.81 1.54 -23.36
CA LEU A 5 25.85 1.59 -21.89
C LEU A 5 25.61 2.96 -21.25
N ASN A 6 25.47 4.03 -22.04
CA ASN A 6 25.23 5.40 -21.54
C ASN A 6 24.11 6.12 -22.30
N SER A 7 22.95 5.48 -22.48
CA SER A 7 21.77 6.14 -23.04
C SER A 7 21.02 6.93 -21.96
N VAL A 8 21.20 8.25 -21.97
CA VAL A 8 20.38 9.20 -21.22
C VAL A 8 18.99 9.28 -21.88
N MET A 9 17.93 8.88 -21.19
CA MET A 9 16.55 8.99 -21.71
C MET A 9 15.78 10.13 -21.05
N TYR A 10 15.89 11.34 -21.57
CA TYR A 10 15.03 12.45 -21.14
C TYR A 10 13.57 12.19 -21.57
N MET A 11 12.64 11.98 -20.63
CA MET A 11 11.20 11.97 -20.93
C MET A 11 10.67 13.40 -20.89
N ASP A 12 10.57 14.03 -22.06
CA ASP A 12 9.96 15.35 -22.24
C ASP A 12 8.60 15.24 -22.91
N GLY A 13 7.55 15.71 -22.22
CA GLY A 13 6.23 15.86 -22.81
C GLY A 13 6.19 16.86 -23.98
N LEU A 14 7.13 17.81 -24.06
CA LEU A 14 7.27 18.76 -25.18
C LEU A 14 7.98 18.17 -26.40
N ALA A 15 8.84 17.16 -26.23
CA ALA A 15 9.52 16.54 -27.37
C ALA A 15 8.54 15.75 -28.27
N TRP A 16 7.51 15.15 -27.67
CA TRP A 16 6.45 14.44 -28.38
C TRP A 16 5.62 15.33 -29.32
N SER A 17 5.44 16.62 -28.98
CA SER A 17 4.65 17.52 -29.81
C SER A 17 5.43 18.12 -30.98
N LYS A 18 6.77 18.08 -30.96
CA LYS A 18 7.60 18.84 -31.92
C LYS A 18 8.51 17.97 -32.80
N TYR A 19 9.01 16.82 -32.32
CA TYR A 19 9.94 15.97 -33.07
C TYR A 19 9.68 14.47 -32.83
N GLN A 20 8.65 13.90 -33.48
CA GLN A 20 8.31 12.47 -33.38
C GLN A 20 9.45 11.51 -33.77
N ALA A 21 10.38 11.93 -34.63
CA ALA A 21 11.47 11.08 -35.12
C ALA A 21 12.59 10.82 -34.09
N LEU A 22 12.61 11.52 -32.95
CA LEU A 22 13.61 11.38 -31.89
C LEU A 22 13.09 10.62 -30.66
N THR A 23 11.85 10.10 -30.70
CA THR A 23 11.31 9.26 -29.62
C THR A 23 11.99 7.89 -29.66
N VAL A 24 13.07 7.73 -28.89
CA VAL A 24 13.70 6.43 -28.69
C VAL A 24 12.86 5.64 -27.69
N PHE A 25 12.15 4.63 -28.17
CA PHE A 25 11.60 3.60 -27.29
C PHE A 25 12.73 2.63 -26.94
N SER A 26 13.32 2.79 -25.77
CA SER A 26 14.04 1.67 -25.15
C SER A 26 13.04 0.87 -24.30
N PRO A 27 13.03 -0.46 -24.40
CA PRO A 27 12.18 -1.29 -23.56
C PRO A 27 12.84 -1.38 -22.19
N ILE A 28 12.52 -0.45 -21.28
CA ILE A 28 12.87 -0.63 -19.86
C ILE A 28 11.63 -1.16 -19.14
N VAL A 29 11.74 -2.41 -18.71
CA VAL A 29 10.69 -3.15 -18.00
C VAL A 29 10.52 -2.65 -16.54
N GLU A 30 11.47 -1.90 -15.99
CA GLU A 30 11.40 -1.36 -14.63
C GLU A 30 12.12 -0.01 -14.50
N ALA A 31 11.46 1.09 -14.90
CA ALA A 31 12.00 2.45 -14.68
C ALA A 31 11.22 3.16 -13.57
N ASN A 32 11.89 3.46 -12.47
CA ASN A 32 11.35 4.30 -11.40
C ASN A 32 11.41 5.77 -11.82
N VAL A 33 10.27 6.28 -12.29
CA VAL A 33 10.11 7.62 -12.90
C VAL A 33 10.43 8.79 -11.96
N ILE A 34 10.59 8.57 -10.64
CA ILE A 34 10.85 9.64 -9.66
C ILE A 34 12.35 9.73 -9.28
N GLY A 35 13.17 8.74 -9.65
CA GLY A 35 14.62 8.72 -9.38
C GLY A 35 15.44 9.73 -10.20
N TRP A 36 14.78 10.41 -11.12
CA TRP A 36 15.35 11.39 -12.05
C TRP A 36 15.70 12.72 -11.37
N GLN A 37 15.28 12.93 -10.12
CA GLN A 37 15.71 14.07 -9.31
C GLN A 37 17.13 13.91 -8.72
N ARG A 38 18.00 13.11 -9.34
CA ARG A 38 19.43 13.16 -9.01
C ARG A 38 19.96 14.55 -9.36
N LYS A 39 20.73 15.12 -8.43
CA LYS A 39 21.40 16.41 -8.54
C LYS A 39 22.08 16.46 -9.91
N LEU A 40 21.54 17.25 -10.83
CA LEU A 40 22.11 17.37 -12.17
C LEU A 40 23.53 17.92 -12.03
N GLU A 41 24.53 17.19 -12.50
CA GLU A 41 25.89 17.69 -12.47
C GLU A 41 26.04 18.86 -13.45
N GLU A 42 27.00 19.75 -13.20
CA GLU A 42 27.17 20.96 -14.02
C GLU A 42 27.47 20.62 -15.50
N GLU A 43 28.07 19.46 -15.77
CA GLU A 43 28.28 18.97 -17.13
C GLU A 43 26.97 18.57 -17.82
N ASP A 44 26.05 17.94 -17.09
CA ASP A 44 24.73 17.57 -17.61
C ASP A 44 23.89 18.81 -17.90
N LYS A 45 23.99 19.84 -17.04
CA LYS A 45 23.33 21.14 -17.27
C LYS A 45 23.86 21.82 -18.53
N LYS A 46 25.18 21.79 -18.74
CA LYS A 46 25.81 22.33 -19.96
C LYS A 46 25.38 21.57 -21.21
N ARG A 47 25.27 20.25 -21.14
CA ARG A 47 24.79 19.41 -22.25
C ARG A 47 23.32 19.68 -22.56
N LEU A 48 22.45 19.78 -21.55
CA LEU A 48 21.06 20.15 -21.76
C LEU A 48 20.93 21.56 -22.34
N PHE A 49 21.75 22.51 -21.89
CA PHE A 49 21.80 23.87 -22.45
C PHE A 49 22.23 23.88 -23.92
N LEU A 50 23.21 23.05 -24.30
CA LEU A 50 23.66 22.92 -25.70
C LEU A 50 22.58 22.29 -26.60
N VAL A 51 21.80 21.36 -26.07
CA VAL A 51 20.76 20.63 -26.83
C VAL A 51 19.46 21.44 -26.94
N TYR A 52 19.05 22.12 -25.87
CA TYR A 52 17.75 22.78 -25.77
C TYR A 52 17.82 24.32 -25.71
N GLY A 53 19.01 24.91 -25.64
CA GLY A 53 19.22 26.34 -25.48
C GLY A 53 19.02 26.84 -24.05
N THR A 54 18.87 28.16 -23.89
CA THR A 54 18.46 28.79 -22.62
C THR A 54 17.06 28.34 -22.24
N LEU A 55 16.90 27.71 -21.07
CA LEU A 55 15.57 27.45 -20.49
C LEU A 55 14.82 28.79 -20.36
N PRO A 56 13.63 28.95 -20.97
CA PRO A 56 12.86 30.19 -20.82
C PRO A 56 12.53 30.44 -19.35
N ASP A 57 12.56 31.70 -18.90
CA ASP A 57 12.39 32.11 -17.48
C ASP A 57 11.15 31.49 -16.79
N LYS A 58 10.12 31.14 -17.57
CA LYS A 58 8.90 30.45 -17.11
C LYS A 58 9.13 29.02 -16.60
N ILE A 59 10.25 28.38 -16.93
CA ILE A 59 10.60 27.02 -16.49
C ILE A 59 11.45 27.05 -15.21
N GLN A 60 12.14 28.16 -14.92
CA GLN A 60 12.92 28.31 -13.68
C GLN A 60 12.04 28.30 -12.43
N ASN A 61 10.79 28.78 -12.57
CA ASN A 61 9.77 28.65 -11.53
C ASN A 61 8.55 27.91 -12.08
N PRO A 62 8.45 26.58 -11.91
CA PRO A 62 7.26 25.82 -12.35
C PRO A 62 5.96 26.27 -11.68
N CYS A 63 6.06 27.07 -10.60
CA CYS A 63 4.92 27.69 -9.92
C CYS A 63 4.58 29.10 -10.42
N TRP A 64 5.20 29.60 -11.51
CA TRP A 64 4.98 30.95 -12.05
C TRP A 64 3.50 31.27 -12.35
N PHE A 65 2.69 30.23 -12.64
CA PHE A 65 1.25 30.36 -12.81
C PHE A 65 0.57 30.95 -11.56
N TYR A 66 1.03 30.59 -10.36
CA TYR A 66 0.48 31.05 -9.08
C TYR A 66 0.93 32.47 -8.68
N ASP A 67 1.99 32.99 -9.32
CA ASP A 67 2.44 34.38 -9.13
C ASP A 67 1.51 35.37 -9.84
N LYS A 68 0.87 34.94 -10.94
CA LYS A 68 -0.08 35.74 -11.72
C LYS A 68 -1.43 35.97 -11.01
N TYR A 69 -1.79 35.13 -10.04
CA TYR A 69 -3.05 35.21 -9.30
C TYR A 69 -2.81 35.42 -7.80
N PRO A 70 -2.34 36.62 -7.38
CA PRO A 70 -1.99 36.89 -5.99
C PRO A 70 -3.17 36.83 -5.01
N ASN A 71 -4.40 36.91 -5.53
CA ASN A 71 -5.64 36.95 -4.75
C ASN A 71 -6.44 35.63 -4.83
N GLN A 72 -5.82 34.51 -5.20
CA GLN A 72 -6.44 33.20 -5.00
C GLN A 72 -6.52 32.90 -3.50
N THR A 73 -7.72 32.58 -3.03
CA THR A 73 -8.15 32.48 -1.63
C THR A 73 -7.49 31.35 -0.81
N PHE A 74 -6.48 30.67 -1.36
CA PHE A 74 -5.82 29.54 -0.70
C PHE A 74 -4.28 29.62 -0.87
N ARG A 75 -3.68 30.77 -0.54
CA ARG A 75 -2.25 30.82 -0.27
C ARG A 75 -2.04 30.35 1.17
N LEU A 76 -1.29 29.24 1.32
CA LEU A 76 -0.82 28.79 2.62
C LEU A 76 -0.11 29.97 3.32
N THR A 77 -0.40 30.15 4.59
CA THR A 77 0.33 31.08 5.46
C THR A 77 1.82 30.69 5.47
N PRO A 78 2.73 31.63 5.80
CA PRO A 78 4.16 31.31 5.94
C PRO A 78 4.41 30.11 6.87
N GLU A 79 3.61 29.97 7.94
CA GLU A 79 3.67 28.86 8.88
C GLU A 79 3.27 27.53 8.24
N GLU A 80 2.14 27.50 7.53
CA GLU A 80 1.69 26.31 6.78
C GLU A 80 2.66 25.93 5.66
N MET A 81 3.34 26.92 5.06
CA MET A 81 4.34 26.69 4.02
C MET A 81 5.63 26.07 4.61
N GLU A 82 6.06 26.52 5.79
CA GLU A 82 7.18 25.89 6.51
C GLU A 82 6.82 24.47 6.99
N GLU A 83 5.58 24.24 7.44
CA GLU A 83 5.11 22.90 7.76
C GLU A 83 5.07 22.00 6.52
N ALA A 84 4.62 22.50 5.38
CA ALA A 84 4.57 21.76 4.12
C ALA A 84 5.97 21.37 3.59
N LYS A 85 7.02 22.12 3.95
CA LYS A 85 8.42 21.77 3.64
C LYS A 85 8.95 20.64 4.53
N LYS A 86 8.36 20.42 5.71
CA LYS A 86 8.77 19.39 6.67
C LYS A 86 8.18 18.02 6.31
N VAL A 87 8.60 17.50 5.16
CA VAL A 87 8.26 16.14 4.73
C VAL A 87 9.46 15.23 4.96
N GLU A 88 9.31 14.25 5.84
CA GLU A 88 10.37 13.29 6.12
C GLU A 88 10.30 12.08 5.20
N LYS A 89 11.47 11.55 4.83
CA LYS A 89 11.59 10.27 4.13
C LYS A 89 11.28 9.14 5.12
N CYS A 90 10.56 8.12 4.69
CA CYS A 90 10.33 6.95 5.52
C CYS A 90 11.57 6.06 5.61
N ASP A 91 11.62 5.27 6.68
CA ASP A 91 12.61 4.20 6.83
C ASP A 91 12.53 3.20 5.67
N GLU A 92 13.66 2.57 5.37
CA GLU A 92 13.72 1.51 4.38
C GLU A 92 12.87 0.31 4.83
N LEU A 93 12.10 -0.23 3.90
CA LEU A 93 11.24 -1.38 4.18
C LEU A 93 12.10 -2.63 4.33
N ILE A 94 11.90 -3.36 5.43
CA ILE A 94 12.65 -4.59 5.70
C ILE A 94 12.28 -5.65 4.65
N ASP A 95 13.30 -6.27 4.04
CA ASP A 95 13.09 -7.44 3.19
C ASP A 95 12.76 -8.66 4.04
N SER A 96 11.65 -9.31 3.73
CA SER A 96 11.21 -10.52 4.43
C SER A 96 11.22 -11.72 3.49
N ARG A 97 11.69 -12.86 4.00
CA ARG A 97 11.71 -14.13 3.27
C ARG A 97 10.31 -14.70 3.02
N THR A 98 9.28 -14.21 3.70
CA THR A 98 7.93 -14.78 3.60
C THR A 98 6.98 -13.92 2.78
N THR A 99 7.38 -12.68 2.46
CA THR A 99 6.53 -11.71 1.74
C THR A 99 7.24 -11.12 0.55
N LEU A 100 6.54 -10.99 -0.56
CA LEU A 100 6.95 -10.22 -1.73
C LEU A 100 6.26 -8.86 -1.68
N ARG A 101 6.98 -7.77 -2.00
CA ARG A 101 6.41 -6.42 -2.09
C ARG A 101 6.34 -5.92 -3.52
N THR A 102 5.35 -5.07 -3.81
CA THR A 102 5.19 -4.38 -5.09
C THR A 102 4.97 -2.88 -4.87
N PRO A 103 5.79 -2.01 -5.50
CA PRO A 103 6.99 -2.34 -6.28
C PRO A 103 8.14 -2.85 -5.39
N SER A 104 9.00 -3.73 -5.94
CA SER A 104 10.15 -4.33 -5.26
C SER A 104 11.22 -3.28 -4.91
N THR A 105 11.38 -2.27 -5.76
CA THR A 105 12.36 -1.18 -5.64
C THR A 105 11.72 0.15 -5.23
N ALA A 106 10.63 0.09 -4.46
CA ALA A 106 9.94 1.28 -3.95
C ALA A 106 10.89 2.18 -3.15
N MET A 107 11.07 3.42 -3.61
CA MET A 107 11.78 4.44 -2.83
C MET A 107 10.90 4.89 -1.66
N ALA A 108 11.47 5.07 -0.47
CA ALA A 108 10.72 5.42 0.75
C ALA A 108 10.34 6.91 0.86
N HIS A 109 9.85 7.54 -0.22
CA HIS A 109 9.41 8.95 -0.18
C HIS A 109 7.94 9.09 0.21
N PHE A 110 7.55 10.27 0.69
CA PHE A 110 6.18 10.58 1.08
C PHE A 110 5.18 10.26 -0.03
N GLY A 111 4.07 9.63 0.35
CA GLY A 111 2.98 9.32 -0.58
C GLY A 111 3.11 7.96 -1.26
N VAL A 112 4.30 7.35 -1.27
CA VAL A 112 4.53 6.02 -1.84
C VAL A 112 3.65 4.99 -1.17
N LYS A 113 3.06 4.12 -1.98
CA LYS A 113 2.31 2.95 -1.54
C LYS A 113 3.05 1.69 -1.93
N VAL A 114 3.13 0.75 -1.01
CA VAL A 114 3.63 -0.60 -1.23
C VAL A 114 2.54 -1.60 -0.89
N SER A 115 2.42 -2.63 -1.72
CA SER A 115 1.55 -3.77 -1.47
C SER A 115 2.40 -5.00 -1.18
N TYR A 116 1.92 -5.86 -0.31
CA TYR A 116 2.57 -7.10 0.06
C TYR A 116 1.71 -8.30 -0.33
N GLU A 117 2.38 -9.39 -0.67
CA GLU A 117 1.79 -10.70 -0.92
C GLU A 117 2.65 -11.77 -0.27
N CYS A 118 2.02 -12.87 0.16
CA CYS A 118 2.79 -14.01 0.68
C CYS A 118 3.53 -14.69 -0.48
N GLN A 119 4.81 -15.02 -0.26
CA GLN A 119 5.58 -15.77 -1.25
C GLN A 119 4.93 -17.13 -1.54
N ASN A 120 4.38 -17.77 -0.50
CA ASN A 120 3.55 -18.97 -0.64
C ASN A 120 2.06 -18.59 -0.54
N LYS A 121 1.29 -18.91 -1.58
CA LYS A 121 -0.16 -18.63 -1.65
C LYS A 121 -0.98 -19.35 -0.58
N LYS A 122 -0.45 -20.41 0.03
CA LYS A 122 -1.11 -21.16 1.12
C LYS A 122 -0.89 -20.53 2.50
N PHE A 123 -0.01 -19.53 2.61
CA PHE A 123 0.29 -18.91 3.90
C PHE A 123 -0.74 -17.83 4.24
N VAL A 124 -0.93 -17.62 5.54
CA VAL A 124 -1.77 -16.56 6.09
C VAL A 124 -0.92 -15.34 6.37
N MET A 125 -1.40 -14.18 5.92
CA MET A 125 -0.77 -12.88 6.18
C MET A 125 -1.28 -12.31 7.51
N LEU A 126 -0.37 -11.94 8.41
CA LEU A 126 -0.64 -11.18 9.62
C LEU A 126 -0.03 -9.78 9.49
N GLY A 127 -0.83 -8.73 9.69
CA GLY A 127 -0.46 -7.34 9.45
C GLY A 127 -1.14 -6.72 8.22
N ASP A 128 -0.62 -5.61 7.73
CA ASP A 128 -1.28 -4.81 6.69
C ASP A 128 -0.78 -5.17 5.28
N LYS A 129 -1.73 -5.52 4.40
CA LYS A 129 -1.44 -5.84 3.00
C LYS A 129 -0.83 -4.65 2.25
N THR A 130 -1.19 -3.43 2.62
CA THR A 130 -0.74 -2.21 1.95
C THR A 130 -0.24 -1.19 2.95
N ARG A 131 0.91 -0.57 2.68
CA ARG A 131 1.48 0.47 3.53
C ARG A 131 1.78 1.72 2.70
N LYS A 132 1.59 2.89 3.31
CA LYS A 132 1.86 4.19 2.69
C LYS A 132 2.87 4.97 3.52
N CYS A 133 3.83 5.63 2.88
CA CYS A 133 4.75 6.53 3.57
C CYS A 133 4.03 7.85 3.91
N MET A 134 3.93 8.16 5.19
CA MET A 134 3.29 9.37 5.73
C MET A 134 4.27 10.54 5.82
N ARG A 135 3.74 11.76 6.00
CA ARG A 135 4.54 13.00 6.04
C ARG A 135 5.58 12.99 7.17
N ASN A 136 5.27 12.32 8.26
CA ASN A 136 6.10 12.19 9.46
C ASN A 136 7.20 11.12 9.34
N GLY A 137 7.55 10.67 8.13
CA GLY A 137 8.58 9.66 7.92
C GLY A 137 8.21 8.26 8.41
N LYS A 138 6.94 8.00 8.71
CA LYS A 138 6.49 6.67 9.16
C LYS A 138 5.58 5.99 8.14
N TRP A 139 5.73 4.68 8.03
CA TRP A 139 4.82 3.85 7.24
C TRP A 139 3.50 3.64 8.00
N THR A 140 2.38 3.68 7.27
CA THR A 140 1.08 3.28 7.84
C THR A 140 1.09 1.79 8.18
N GLY A 141 0.35 1.44 9.24
CA GLY A 141 0.12 0.04 9.60
C GLY A 141 1.38 -0.74 9.93
N MET A 142 1.23 -2.05 10.05
CA MET A 142 2.29 -2.97 10.44
C MET A 142 2.85 -3.72 9.25
N GLN A 143 4.16 -3.95 9.25
CA GLN A 143 4.79 -4.81 8.25
C GLN A 143 4.21 -6.23 8.33
N PRO A 144 3.67 -6.76 7.22
CA PRO A 144 3.06 -8.07 7.25
C PRO A 144 4.11 -9.18 7.36
N ILE A 145 3.71 -10.28 7.99
CA ILE A 145 4.42 -11.56 8.00
C ILE A 145 3.50 -12.63 7.41
N CYS A 146 4.09 -13.63 6.76
CA CYS A 146 3.33 -14.75 6.22
C CYS A 146 3.81 -16.05 6.84
N MET A 147 2.87 -16.87 7.29
CA MET A 147 3.19 -18.14 7.93
C MET A 147 2.14 -19.22 7.62
N PRO A 148 2.48 -20.51 7.80
CA PRO A 148 1.53 -21.60 7.65
C PRO A 148 0.29 -21.40 8.55
N PRO A 149 -0.94 -21.67 8.07
CA PRO A 149 -2.17 -21.50 8.84
C PRO A 149 -2.14 -22.21 10.19
N GLU A 150 -1.51 -23.38 10.27
CA GLU A 150 -1.46 -24.23 11.45
C GLU A 150 -0.66 -23.58 12.60
N LEU A 151 0.26 -22.67 12.26
CA LEU A 151 1.12 -21.98 13.22
C LEU A 151 0.58 -20.62 13.65
N VAL A 152 -0.45 -20.09 12.98
CA VAL A 152 -0.98 -18.75 13.27
C VAL A 152 -1.53 -18.68 14.70
N ASN A 153 -2.28 -19.70 15.11
CA ASN A 153 -2.90 -19.71 16.44
C ASN A 153 -1.85 -19.80 17.55
N SER A 154 -0.84 -20.66 17.41
CA SER A 154 0.25 -20.77 18.39
C SER A 154 1.09 -19.49 18.44
N PHE A 155 1.36 -18.87 17.29
CA PHE A 155 2.07 -17.59 17.25
C PHE A 155 1.27 -16.46 17.92
N CYS A 156 -0.02 -16.31 17.61
CA CYS A 156 -0.83 -15.22 18.18
C CYS A 156 -1.19 -15.42 19.65
N THR A 157 -1.20 -16.66 20.14
CA THR A 157 -1.35 -16.93 21.58
C THR A 157 -0.06 -16.62 22.34
N TYR A 158 1.10 -16.98 21.77
CA TYR A 158 2.40 -16.64 22.34
C TYR A 158 2.70 -15.13 22.28
N SER A 159 2.41 -14.50 21.15
CA SER A 159 2.67 -13.09 20.85
C SER A 159 1.41 -12.24 21.01
N SER A 160 0.72 -12.41 22.14
CA SER A 160 -0.58 -11.77 22.41
C SER A 160 -0.56 -10.23 22.38
N GLY A 161 0.60 -9.61 22.62
CA GLY A 161 0.79 -8.16 22.52
C GLY A 161 1.07 -7.64 21.09
N ASP A 162 1.14 -8.53 20.10
CA ASP A 162 1.43 -8.16 18.72
C ASP A 162 0.14 -7.77 17.98
N SER A 163 0.05 -6.51 17.56
CA SER A 163 -1.13 -5.99 16.86
C SER A 163 -1.38 -6.65 15.50
N ARG A 164 -0.40 -7.34 14.91
CA ARG A 164 -0.62 -8.16 13.69
C ARG A 164 -1.63 -9.27 13.91
N CYS A 165 -1.77 -9.73 15.15
CA CYS A 165 -2.68 -10.79 15.56
C CYS A 165 -4.09 -10.31 15.87
N GLU A 166 -4.31 -9.01 16.06
CA GLU A 166 -5.59 -8.45 16.51
C GLU A 166 -6.75 -8.88 15.59
N ARG A 167 -6.60 -8.71 14.28
CA ARG A 167 -7.63 -9.11 13.30
C ARG A 167 -7.88 -10.62 13.31
N PHE A 168 -6.85 -11.43 13.51
CA PHE A 168 -6.99 -12.89 13.59
C PHE A 168 -7.73 -13.32 14.85
N LEU A 169 -7.36 -12.75 16.01
CA LEU A 169 -8.00 -13.02 17.29
C LEU A 169 -9.48 -12.61 17.28
N LEU A 170 -9.80 -11.44 16.70
CA LEU A 170 -11.18 -10.99 16.50
C LEU A 170 -11.98 -11.95 15.62
N ALA A 171 -11.40 -12.43 14.52
CA ALA A 171 -12.06 -13.38 13.63
C ALA A 171 -12.29 -14.75 14.30
N ASN A 172 -11.36 -15.21 15.13
CA ASN A 172 -11.53 -16.46 15.90
C ASN A 172 -12.61 -16.32 16.98
N LYS A 173 -12.64 -15.18 17.68
CA LYS A 173 -13.70 -14.87 18.65
C LYS A 173 -15.07 -14.86 17.99
N LYS A 174 -15.19 -14.24 16.82
CA LYS A 174 -16.42 -14.22 16.02
C LYS A 174 -16.87 -15.63 15.63
N ARG A 175 -15.97 -16.46 15.08
CA ARG A 175 -16.26 -17.85 14.73
C ARG A 175 -16.71 -18.69 15.94
N THR A 176 -16.10 -18.46 17.10
CA THR A 176 -16.47 -19.16 18.34
C THR A 176 -17.89 -18.77 18.79
N TYR A 177 -18.22 -17.49 18.73
CA TYR A 177 -19.57 -17.01 19.03
C TYR A 177 -20.63 -17.62 18.09
N GLU A 178 -20.37 -17.58 16.77
CA GLU A 178 -21.25 -18.17 15.76
C GLU A 178 -21.43 -19.69 15.94
N MET A 179 -20.36 -20.42 16.27
CA MET A 179 -20.45 -21.85 16.59
C MET A 179 -21.30 -22.09 17.84
N ASN A 180 -21.06 -21.36 18.93
CA ASN A 180 -21.82 -21.50 20.17
C ASN A 180 -23.31 -21.21 19.97
N GLU A 181 -23.64 -20.16 19.22
CA GLU A 181 -25.02 -19.82 18.86
C GLU A 181 -25.70 -20.95 18.08
N SER A 182 -24.99 -21.54 17.12
CA SER A 182 -25.52 -22.68 16.35
C SER A 182 -25.78 -23.92 17.21
N VAL A 183 -24.94 -24.17 18.23
CA VAL A 183 -25.11 -25.28 19.18
C VAL A 183 -26.32 -25.04 20.07
N VAL A 184 -26.48 -23.82 20.60
CA VAL A 184 -27.65 -23.44 21.40
C VAL A 184 -28.94 -23.62 20.58
N LYS A 185 -28.97 -23.14 19.34
CA LYS A 185 -30.13 -23.28 18.45
C LYS A 185 -30.53 -24.74 18.24
N ARG A 186 -29.56 -25.62 17.96
CA ARG A 186 -29.82 -27.07 17.81
C ARG A 186 -30.32 -27.71 19.10
N SER A 187 -29.83 -27.27 20.25
CA SER A 187 -30.29 -27.77 21.56
C SER A 187 -31.76 -27.43 21.80
N VAL A 188 -32.16 -26.18 21.52
CA VAL A 188 -33.55 -25.71 21.67
C VAL A 188 -34.47 -26.45 20.69
N GLU A 189 -34.07 -26.60 19.43
CA GLU A 189 -34.83 -27.36 18.43
C GLU A 189 -35.02 -28.82 18.84
N LYS A 190 -34.00 -29.44 19.44
CA LYS A 190 -34.08 -30.82 19.94
C LYS A 190 -35.04 -30.93 21.12
N GLN A 191 -34.99 -29.98 22.06
CA GLN A 191 -35.92 -29.93 23.20
C GLN A 191 -37.37 -29.74 22.74
N TYR A 192 -37.58 -28.87 21.75
CA TYR A 192 -38.90 -28.62 21.19
C TYR A 192 -39.48 -29.88 20.51
N LYS A 193 -38.69 -30.57 19.67
CA LYS A 193 -39.10 -31.84 19.06
C LYS A 193 -39.38 -32.94 20.08
N GLN A 194 -38.59 -33.01 21.16
CA GLN A 194 -38.82 -33.95 22.25
C GLN A 194 -40.17 -33.67 22.92
N PHE A 195 -40.44 -32.39 23.23
CA PHE A 195 -41.71 -31.97 23.82
C PHE A 195 -42.91 -32.28 22.91
N GLU A 196 -42.81 -32.03 21.61
CA GLU A 196 -43.86 -32.40 20.64
C GLU A 196 -44.12 -33.91 20.63
N SER A 197 -43.05 -34.73 20.64
CA SER A 197 -43.20 -36.20 20.65
C SER A 197 -43.88 -36.71 21.94
N GLU A 198 -43.54 -36.12 23.08
CA GLU A 198 -44.15 -36.45 24.37
C GLU A 198 -45.63 -36.04 24.41
N PHE A 199 -45.97 -34.87 23.86
CA PHE A 199 -47.36 -34.41 23.76
C PHE A 199 -48.21 -35.34 22.88
N VAL A 200 -47.73 -35.70 21.68
CA VAL A 200 -48.43 -36.62 20.77
C VAL A 200 -48.64 -38.00 21.41
N SER A 201 -47.65 -38.51 22.14
CA SER A 201 -47.76 -39.81 22.82
C SER A 201 -48.82 -39.82 23.94
N LYS A 202 -49.00 -38.70 24.65
CA LYS A 202 -50.01 -38.57 25.72
C LYS A 202 -51.43 -38.45 25.17
N GLU A 203 -51.61 -37.71 24.09
CA GLU A 203 -52.89 -37.60 23.38
C GLU A 203 -53.39 -38.98 22.90
N MET A 204 -52.51 -39.78 22.27
CA MET A 204 -52.82 -41.14 21.80
C MET A 204 -53.25 -42.10 22.91
N ASN A 205 -52.64 -42.00 24.10
CA ASN A 205 -52.98 -42.85 25.25
C ASN A 205 -54.24 -42.41 26.00
N SER A 206 -54.72 -41.18 25.81
CA SER A 206 -55.95 -40.68 26.43
C SER A 206 -57.22 -40.95 25.61
N SER A 207 -57.04 -41.38 24.35
CA SER A 207 -58.11 -41.61 23.37
C SER A 207 -58.47 -43.09 23.17
N SER A 208 -57.92 -44.00 23.99
CA SER A 208 -58.24 -45.43 24.06
C SER A 208 -58.82 -45.80 25.42
#